data_AF-A0A7J6FLF6-F1
#
_entry.id   AF-A0A7J6FLF6-F1
#
_cell.length_a   1.000
_cell.length_b   1.000
_cell.length_c   1.000
_cell.angle_alpha   90.00
_cell.angle_beta   90.00
_cell.angle_gamma   90.00
#
_symmetry.space_group_name_H-M   'P 1'
#
loop_
_entity.id
_entity.type
_entity.pdbx_description
1 polymer ?
#
loop_
_entity_poly.entity_id
_entity_poly.type
_entity_poly.pdbx_seq_one_letter_code
_entity_poly.pdbx_strand_id
1 'polypeptide(L)'
;MATLIIVFGVIGNIVSFMVFLAPIPTFHKIYKRFQSLPYLIELLSSMLWIYYALLHKGVLLLITINSFGCVIETIFIGLFIFYAPKKFK
;
A
#
# COMPACT_ATOMS: atom_id res chain seq x y z
N MET A 1 19.45 7.58 20.28
CA MET A 1 18.36 6.66 19.89
C MET A 1 17.29 7.33 19.03
N ALA A 2 16.63 8.41 19.50
CA ALA A 2 15.50 9.04 18.79
C ALA A 2 15.83 9.55 17.37
N THR A 3 17.00 10.18 17.17
CA THR A 3 17.43 10.67 15.84
C THR A 3 17.54 9.54 14.82
N LEU A 4 18.04 8.38 15.23
CA LEU A 4 18.22 7.23 14.35
C LEU A 4 16.86 6.64 13.90
N ILE A 5 15.88 6.60 14.81
CA ILE A 5 14.51 6.16 14.52
C ILE A 5 13.87 7.07 13.47
N ILE A 6 14.05 8.38 13.59
CA ILE A 6 13.52 9.34 12.61
C ILE A 6 14.21 9.17 11.25
N VAL A 7 15.54 9.06 11.22
CA VAL A 7 16.29 8.89 9.97
C VAL A 7 15.87 7.63 9.23
N PHE A 8 15.84 6.48 9.90
CA PHE A 8 15.37 5.24 9.28
C PHE A 8 13.89 5.28 8.92
N GLY A 9 13.06 5.94 9.73
CA GLY A 9 11.64 6.11 9.41
C GLY A 9 11.43 6.90 8.12
N VAL A 10 12.18 7.99 7.92
CA VAL A 10 12.11 8.81 6.69
C VAL A 10 12.63 8.04 5.49
N ILE A 11 13.80 7.39 5.59
CA ILE A 11 14.35 6.57 4.49
C ILE A 11 13.38 5.45 4.13
N GLY A 12 12.83 4.76 5.14
CA GLY A 12 11.83 3.71 4.95
C GLY A 12 10.58 4.23 4.24
N ASN A 13 10.06 5.39 4.62
CA ASN A 13 8.92 6.02 3.96
C ASN A 13 9.20 6.32 2.48
N ILE A 14 10.38 6.86 2.15
CA ILE A 14 10.78 7.16 0.77
C ILE A 14 10.81 5.88 -0.08
N VAL A 15 11.44 4.82 0.43
CA VAL A 15 11.54 3.54 -0.27
C VAL A 15 10.15 2.90 -0.44
N SER A 16 9.36 2.85 0.63
CA SER A 16 8.00 2.30 0.57
C SER A 16 7.10 3.07 -0.41
N PHE A 17 7.23 4.39 -0.50
CA PHE A 17 6.50 5.19 -1.47
C PHE A 17 6.83 4.75 -2.91
N MET A 18 8.12 4.53 -3.22
CA MET A 18 8.52 4.02 -4.53
C MET A 18 7.97 2.61 -4.81
N VAL A 19 7.94 1.75 -3.79
CA VAL A 19 7.40 0.38 -3.90
C VAL A 19 5.89 0.39 -4.18
N PHE A 20 5.11 1.21 -3.46
CA PHE A 20 3.67 1.34 -3.72
C PHE A 20 3.35 1.85 -5.12
N LEU A 21 4.23 2.68 -5.71
CA LEU A 21 4.06 3.17 -7.09
C LEU A 21 4.60 2.21 -8.16
N ALA A 22 5.42 1.22 -7.79
CA ALA A 22 6.01 0.26 -8.73
C ALA A 22 5.00 -0.51 -9.60
N PRO A 23 3.78 -0.82 -9.15
CA PRO A 23 2.78 -1.48 -9.99
C PRO A 23 2.15 -0.55 -11.05
N ILE A 24 2.29 0.78 -10.95
CA ILE A 24 1.62 1.73 -11.88
C ILE A 24 1.99 1.46 -13.36
N PRO A 25 3.27 1.37 -13.75
CA PRO A 25 3.64 1.08 -15.14
C PRO A 25 3.18 -0.32 -15.58
N THR A 26 3.18 -1.27 -14.63
CA THR A 26 2.75 -2.66 -14.86
C THR A 26 1.25 -2.76 -15.09
N PHE A 27 0.45 -1.96 -14.37
CA PHE A 27 -1.00 -1.88 -14.51
C PHE A 27 -1.39 -1.51 -15.95
N HIS A 28 -0.72 -0.51 -16.52
CA HIS A 28 -0.98 -0.08 -17.90
C HIS A 28 -0.74 -1.21 -18.91
N LYS A 29 0.26 -2.07 -18.67
CA LYS A 29 0.61 -3.18 -19.55
C LYS A 29 -0.26 -4.43 -19.36
N ILE A 30 -0.75 -4.67 -18.14
CA ILE A 30 -1.35 -5.96 -17.74
C ILE A 30 -2.82 -5.82 -17.29
N TYR A 31 -3.49 -4.66 -17.50
CA TYR A 31 -4.89 -4.44 -17.05
C TYR A 31 -5.89 -5.56 -17.44
N LYS A 32 -5.63 -6.29 -18.54
CA LYS A 32 -6.45 -7.45 -18.99
C LYS A 32 -6.18 -8.78 -18.27
N ARG A 33 -5.04 -8.94 -17.60
CA ARG A 33 -4.65 -10.16 -16.85
C ARG A 33 -4.42 -9.88 -15.37
N PHE A 34 -4.99 -8.77 -14.89
CA PHE A 34 -4.75 -8.28 -13.56
C PHE A 34 -5.32 -9.27 -12.52
N GLN A 35 -4.62 -9.47 -11.41
CA GLN A 35 -5.08 -10.27 -10.27
C GLN A 35 -5.14 -9.36 -9.05
N SER A 36 -6.30 -9.27 -8.39
CA SER A 36 -6.51 -8.40 -7.23
C SER A 36 -5.99 -8.97 -5.91
N LEU A 37 -5.70 -10.27 -5.84
CA LEU A 37 -5.34 -10.95 -4.60
C LEU A 37 -4.11 -10.33 -3.90
N PRO A 38 -3.00 -9.99 -4.60
CA PRO A 38 -1.86 -9.34 -3.96
C PRO A 38 -2.24 -8.00 -3.30
N TYR A 39 -3.03 -7.18 -4.01
CA TYR A 39 -3.45 -5.86 -3.54
C TYR A 39 -4.38 -5.94 -2.32
N LEU A 40 -5.24 -6.98 -2.25
CA LEU A 40 -6.07 -7.22 -1.07
C LEU A 40 -5.24 -7.58 0.17
N ILE A 41 -4.20 -8.40 -0.01
CA ILE A 41 -3.30 -8.83 1.08
C ILE A 41 -2.48 -7.63 1.57
N GLU A 42 -2.00 -6.79 0.67
CA GLU A 42 -1.26 -5.57 1.01
C GLU A 42 -2.13 -4.53 1.72
N LEU A 43 -3.39 -4.36 1.29
CA LEU A 43 -4.36 -3.51 1.97
C LEU A 43 -4.61 -3.99 3.42
N LEU A 44 -4.83 -5.29 3.61
CA LEU A 44 -5.01 -5.87 4.94
C LEU A 44 -3.76 -5.68 5.81
N SER A 45 -2.58 -5.90 5.25
CA SER A 45 -1.31 -5.69 5.95
C SER A 45 -1.15 -4.23 6.40
N SER A 46 -1.46 -3.28 5.51
CA SER A 46 -1.38 -1.84 5.80
C SER A 46 -2.34 -1.44 6.94
N MET A 47 -3.55 -1.98 6.94
CA MET A 47 -4.51 -1.77 8.04
C MET A 47 -4.01 -2.32 9.38
N LEU A 48 -3.37 -3.50 9.39
CA LEU A 48 -2.78 -4.09 10.60
C LEU A 48 -1.61 -3.25 11.13
N TRP A 49 -0.77 -2.70 10.24
CA TRP A 49 0.32 -1.80 10.64
C TRP A 49 -0.17 -0.48 11.21
N ILE A 50 -1.24 0.09 10.64
CA ILE A 50 -1.89 1.28 11.21
C ILE A 50 -2.45 0.95 12.59
N TYR A 51 -3.15 -0.17 12.74
CA TYR A 51 -3.68 -0.61 14.03
C TYR A 51 -2.56 -0.77 15.08
N TYR A 52 -1.47 -1.45 14.73
CA TYR A 52 -0.29 -1.56 15.59
C TYR A 52 0.25 -0.19 16.00
N ALA A 53 0.34 0.74 15.05
CA ALA A 53 0.89 2.06 15.29
C ALA A 53 -0.01 2.95 16.17
N LEU A 54 -1.33 2.73 16.17
CA LEU A 54 -2.26 3.41 17.07
C LEU A 54 -2.08 2.96 18.53
N LEU A 55 -1.60 1.73 18.76
CA LEU A 55 -1.36 1.19 20.09
C LEU A 55 0.00 1.62 20.69
N HIS A 56 0.90 2.19 19.89
CA HIS A 56 2.27 2.52 20.30
C HIS A 56 2.58 4.01 20.11
N LYS A 57 3.36 4.60 21.02
CA LYS A 57 3.83 5.99 20.90
C LYS A 57 5.10 6.06 20.05
N GLY A 58 5.27 7.15 19.29
CA GLY A 58 6.51 7.45 18.55
C GLY A 58 6.64 6.78 17.18
N VAL A 59 5.57 6.16 16.66
CA VAL A 59 5.55 5.44 15.37
C VAL A 59 4.70 6.14 14.30
N LEU A 60 4.63 7.47 14.37
CA LEU A 60 3.83 8.30 13.43
C LEU A 60 4.20 8.07 11.96
N LEU A 61 5.49 7.88 11.66
CA LEU A 61 5.98 7.61 10.30
C LEU A 61 5.49 6.26 9.73
N LEU A 62 5.03 5.35 10.60
CA LEU A 62 4.43 4.09 10.18
C LEU A 62 2.97 4.29 9.78
N ILE A 63 2.26 5.17 10.47
CA ILE A 63 0.88 5.56 10.12
C ILE A 63 0.86 6.28 8.77
N THR A 64 1.79 7.21 8.53
CA THR A 64 1.83 7.99 7.28
C THR A 64 2.00 7.09 6.06
N ILE A 65 2.97 6.18 6.08
CA ILE A 65 3.27 5.35 4.92
C ILE A 65 2.20 4.29 4.66
N ASN A 66 1.67 3.65 5.71
CA ASN A 66 0.63 2.65 5.53
C ASN A 66 -0.72 3.29 5.16
N SER A 67 -0.98 4.52 5.61
CA SER A 67 -2.17 5.27 5.15
C SER A 67 -2.07 5.58 3.65
N PHE A 68 -0.88 5.97 3.17
CA PHE A 68 -0.64 6.14 1.74
C PHE A 68 -0.81 4.82 0.98
N GLY A 69 -0.24 3.72 1.50
CA GLY A 69 -0.44 2.37 0.97
C GLY A 69 -1.91 2.00 0.82
N CYS A 70 -2.71 2.18 1.89
CA CYS A 70 -4.15 1.93 1.84
C CYS A 70 -4.86 2.67 0.70
N VAL A 71 -4.50 3.93 0.44
CA VAL A 71 -5.09 4.71 -0.66
C VAL A 71 -4.72 4.11 -2.02
N ILE A 72 -3.43 3.80 -2.24
CA ILE A 72 -2.95 3.24 -3.51
C ILE A 72 -3.53 1.85 -3.77
N GLU A 73 -3.53 0.97 -2.78
CA GLU A 73 -4.10 -0.39 -2.88
C GLU A 73 -5.60 -0.35 -3.18
N THR A 74 -6.33 0.57 -2.54
CA THR A 74 -7.76 0.78 -2.81
C THR A 74 -7.99 1.24 -4.25
N ILE A 75 -7.14 2.11 -4.79
CA ILE A 75 -7.21 2.53 -6.20
C ILE A 75 -6.99 1.32 -7.12
N PHE A 76 -5.98 0.49 -6.88
CA PHE A 76 -5.71 -0.68 -7.70
C PHE A 76 -6.83 -1.73 -7.64
N ILE A 77 -7.39 -1.99 -6.46
CA ILE A 77 -8.56 -2.86 -6.30
C ILE A 77 -9.77 -2.27 -7.04
N GLY A 78 -10.01 -0.96 -6.93
CA GLY A 78 -11.11 -0.28 -7.62
C GLY A 78 -10.98 -0.36 -9.14
N LEU A 79 -9.78 -0.14 -9.68
CA LEU A 79 -9.48 -0.31 -11.10
C LEU A 79 -9.67 -1.77 -11.54
N PHE A 80 -9.23 -2.74 -10.73
CA PHE A 80 -9.48 -4.15 -11.01
C PHE A 80 -10.97 -4.45 -11.11
N ILE A 81 -11.78 -4.01 -10.13
CA ILE A 81 -13.24 -4.24 -10.14
C ILE A 81 -13.89 -3.59 -11.37
N PHE A 82 -13.44 -2.40 -11.77
CA PHE A 82 -13.98 -1.68 -12.92
C PHE A 82 -13.64 -2.35 -14.26
N TYR A 83 -12.41 -2.82 -14.42
CA TYR A 83 -11.92 -3.40 -15.67
C TYR A 83 -12.05 -4.93 -15.74
N ALA A 84 -12.34 -5.61 -14.62
CA ALA A 84 -12.51 -7.05 -14.59
C ALA A 84 -13.62 -7.47 -15.57
N PRO A 85 -13.34 -8.36 -16.53
CA PRO A 85 -14.36 -8.84 -17.45
C PRO A 85 -15.49 -9.49 -16.65
N LYS A 86 -16.74 -9.22 -17.03
CA LYS A 86 -18.00 -9.68 -16.39
C LYS A 86 -18.21 -11.21 -16.41
N LYS A 87 -17.16 -12.03 -16.24
CA LYS A 87 -17.24 -13.49 -16.19
C LYS A 87 -17.50 -14.06 -14.80
N PHE A 88 -17.84 -13.22 -13.82
CA PHE A 88 -18.34 -13.65 -12.52
C PHE A 88 -19.51 -12.75 -12.12
N LYS A 89 -20.68 -13.08 -12.64
CA LYS A 89 -21.96 -12.99 -11.92
C LYS A 89 -22.45 -14.40 -11.71
#